data_AF-A0AAN8H590-F1
#
_entry.id   AF-A0AAN8H590-F1
#
_cell.length_a   1.000
_cell.length_b   1.000
_cell.length_c   1.000
_cell.angle_alpha   90.00
_cell.angle_beta   90.00
_cell.angle_gamma   90.00
#
_symmetry.space_group_name_H-M   'P 1'
#
loop_
_entity.id
_entity.type
_entity.pdbx_description
1 polymer ?
#
loop_
_entity_poly.entity_id
_entity_poly.type
_entity_poly.pdbx_seq_one_letter_code
_entity_poly.pdbx_strand_id
1 'polypeptide(L)'
;MDLSETIRKRLEDFSRNVLFDQSRSRPVARENDTFLPHGKNVLSSLHLQMSLYFNMWFFPLWWISETVMLQLKYPALPDYYKFILVTVLIVMTLVEAIRLFLGYAGNLQEKVPELAGFWLLSILLQFPLILFQLFNEAILIQPLERGVHIVLAIFILTQALFGFVALRDLVRHTERQFHLRQFD
;
A
#
# COMPACT_ATOMS: atom_id res chain seq x y z
N MET A 1 -14.16 40.69 49.86
CA MET A 1 -12.84 40.24 50.37
C MET A 1 -11.85 40.53 49.26
N ASP A 2 -11.14 41.64 49.36
CA ASP A 2 -10.17 42.05 48.35
C ASP A 2 -9.01 41.06 48.33
N LEU A 3 -8.84 40.40 47.19
CA LEU A 3 -7.69 39.56 46.94
C LEU A 3 -6.44 40.46 47.02
N SER A 4 -5.59 40.21 48.02
CA SER A 4 -4.36 40.98 48.26
C SER A 4 -3.62 41.19 46.94
N GLU A 5 -3.30 42.45 46.60
CA GLU A 5 -2.69 42.80 45.31
C GLU A 5 -1.43 41.99 45.00
N THR A 6 -0.74 41.54 46.04
CA THR A 6 0.41 40.65 46.00
C THR A 6 0.09 39.29 45.38
N ILE A 7 -1.08 38.73 45.69
CA ILE A 7 -1.54 37.43 45.15
C ILE A 7 -1.96 37.60 43.70
N ARG A 8 -2.61 38.71 43.37
CA ARG A 8 -3.02 39.03 41.98
C ARG A 8 -1.79 39.19 41.07
N LYS A 9 -0.76 39.91 41.52
CA LYS A 9 0.51 40.04 40.78
C LYS A 9 1.22 38.70 40.59
N ARG A 10 1.29 37.87 41.65
CA ARG A 10 1.91 36.53 41.51
C ARG A 10 1.14 35.63 40.57
N LEU A 11 -0.19 35.71 40.53
CA LEU A 11 -1.01 34.93 39.61
C LEU A 11 -0.87 35.43 38.16
N GLU A 12 -0.76 36.74 37.96
CA GLU A 12 -0.46 37.31 36.65
C GLU A 12 0.95 36.95 36.16
N ASP A 13 1.96 37.00 37.02
CA ASP A 13 3.33 36.60 36.67
C ASP A 13 3.42 35.10 36.38
N PHE A 14 2.71 34.28 37.14
CA PHE A 14 2.63 32.83 36.89
C PHE A 14 1.85 32.51 35.62
N SER A 15 0.73 33.19 35.37
CA SER A 15 -0.04 33.06 34.12
C SER A 15 0.79 33.50 32.91
N ARG A 16 1.52 34.62 33.03
CA ARG A 16 2.37 35.15 31.97
C ARG A 16 3.58 34.26 31.74
N ASN A 17 4.20 33.69 32.78
CA ASN A 17 5.28 32.72 32.60
C ASN A 17 4.77 31.39 32.04
N VAL A 18 3.64 30.84 32.50
CA VAL A 18 3.11 29.57 31.99
C VAL A 18 2.55 29.70 30.56
N LEU A 19 1.95 30.84 30.20
CA LEU A 19 1.41 31.08 28.85
C LEU A 19 2.42 31.65 27.85
N PHE A 20 3.44 32.40 28.28
CA PHE A 20 4.42 33.05 27.39
C PHE A 20 5.85 32.49 27.43
N ASP A 21 6.21 31.63 28.38
CA ASP A 21 7.53 30.94 28.37
C ASP A 21 7.60 29.82 27.30
N GLN A 22 6.51 29.58 26.56
CA GLN A 22 6.53 28.78 25.34
C GLN A 22 6.85 29.61 24.07
N SER A 23 6.94 30.93 24.18
CA SER A 23 7.21 31.82 23.04
C SER A 23 8.17 32.96 23.40
N ARG A 24 9.48 32.63 23.31
CA ARG A 24 10.53 33.47 22.67
C ARG A 24 11.23 34.51 23.55
N SER A 25 12.55 34.31 23.75
CA SER A 25 13.64 35.19 23.23
C SER A 25 15.00 34.74 23.82
N ARG A 26 16.16 34.74 23.13
CA ARG A 26 16.82 35.79 22.31
C ARG A 26 18.23 35.28 21.89
N PRO A 27 19.06 36.00 21.09
CA PRO A 27 18.89 36.59 19.76
C PRO A 27 19.86 35.98 18.70
N VAL A 28 19.70 36.46 17.48
CA VAL A 28 20.42 36.19 16.22
C VAL A 28 21.96 36.10 16.35
N ALA A 29 22.51 34.94 15.99
CA ALA A 29 23.77 34.82 15.26
C ALA A 29 23.50 33.92 14.04
N ARG A 30 23.80 34.46 12.85
CA ARG A 30 23.73 33.75 11.57
C ARG A 30 24.76 32.62 11.55
N GLU A 31 24.32 31.37 11.46
CA GLU A 31 24.92 30.33 10.59
C GLU A 31 24.14 29.01 10.70
N ASN A 32 23.73 28.52 9.53
CA ASN A 32 23.51 27.13 9.12
C ASN A 32 22.45 26.26 9.83
N ASP A 33 21.45 25.91 9.01
CA ASP A 33 20.78 24.61 8.92
C ASP A 33 19.85 24.15 10.05
N THR A 34 18.58 24.55 9.90
CA THR A 34 17.40 23.65 9.81
C THR A 34 17.44 22.33 10.60
N PHE A 35 17.60 22.38 11.93
CA PHE A 35 17.27 21.26 12.80
C PHE A 35 15.77 21.27 13.14
N LEU A 36 14.95 20.79 12.20
CA LEU A 36 13.64 20.23 12.55
C LEU A 36 13.90 18.90 13.29
N PRO A 37 13.24 18.63 14.43
CA PRO A 37 13.36 17.35 15.10
C PRO A 37 12.88 16.28 14.13
N HIS A 38 13.68 15.24 13.92
CA HIS A 38 13.49 14.18 12.93
C HIS A 38 12.04 13.68 12.90
N GLY A 39 11.24 14.23 11.97
CA GLY A 39 10.04 13.58 11.51
C GLY A 39 10.48 12.28 10.84
N LYS A 40 10.15 11.13 11.45
CA LYS A 40 10.13 9.87 10.70
C LYS A 40 9.21 10.11 9.52
N ASN A 41 9.79 10.38 8.35
CA ASN A 41 9.03 10.41 7.10
C ASN A 41 8.41 9.03 6.98
N VAL A 42 7.09 8.94 7.16
CA VAL A 42 6.35 7.70 6.93
C VAL A 42 6.59 7.33 5.47
N LEU A 43 7.27 6.20 5.22
CA LEU A 43 7.66 5.73 3.89
C LEU A 43 6.54 4.94 3.22
N SER A 44 5.50 4.60 3.98
CA SER A 44 4.28 3.99 3.45
C SER A 44 3.69 4.83 2.31
N SER A 45 3.51 4.19 1.15
CA SER A 45 2.92 4.82 -0.02
C SER A 45 1.39 4.87 0.11
N LEU A 46 0.83 6.07 0.19
CA LEU A 46 -0.63 6.27 0.24
C LEU A 46 -1.32 5.73 -1.02
N HIS A 47 -0.74 5.99 -2.20
CA HIS A 47 -1.32 5.58 -3.49
C HIS A 47 -1.42 4.06 -3.60
N LEU A 48 -0.39 3.35 -3.15
CA LEU A 48 -0.40 1.88 -3.09
C LEU A 48 -1.51 1.39 -2.15
N GLN A 49 -1.61 1.99 -0.96
CA GLN A 49 -2.62 1.61 0.03
C GLN A 49 -4.05 1.79 -0.48
N MET A 50 -4.33 2.91 -1.13
CA MET A 50 -5.64 3.20 -1.72
C MET A 50 -5.98 2.20 -2.84
N SER A 51 -5.02 1.89 -3.71
CA SER A 51 -5.22 0.91 -4.78
C SER A 51 -5.48 -0.49 -4.23
N LEU A 52 -4.75 -0.93 -3.21
CA LEU A 52 -4.96 -2.21 -2.53
C LEU A 52 -6.35 -2.28 -1.88
N TYR A 53 -6.79 -1.20 -1.23
CA TYR A 53 -8.10 -1.13 -0.60
C TYR A 53 -9.24 -1.32 -1.62
N PHE A 54 -9.20 -0.59 -2.74
CA PHE A 54 -10.24 -0.73 -3.76
C PHE A 54 -10.22 -2.11 -4.42
N ASN A 55 -9.02 -2.67 -4.65
CA ASN A 55 -8.89 -4.00 -5.22
C ASN A 55 -9.43 -5.08 -4.28
N MET A 56 -9.25 -4.94 -2.96
CA MET A 56 -9.83 -5.86 -1.96
C MET A 56 -11.36 -5.93 -2.04
N TRP A 57 -12.03 -4.80 -2.30
CA TRP A 57 -13.49 -4.76 -2.49
C TRP A 57 -13.94 -5.20 -3.87
N PHE A 58 -13.14 -4.94 -4.90
CA PHE A 58 -13.40 -5.36 -6.26
C PHE A 58 -13.24 -6.88 -6.42
N PHE A 59 -12.29 -7.50 -5.70
CA PHE A 59 -11.94 -8.90 -5.90
C PHE A 59 -13.10 -9.90 -5.70
N PRO A 60 -13.97 -9.78 -4.66
CA PRO A 60 -15.17 -10.60 -4.57
C PRO A 60 -16.11 -10.48 -5.78
N LEU A 61 -16.25 -9.27 -6.34
CA LEU A 61 -17.06 -9.04 -7.54
C LEU A 61 -16.43 -9.71 -8.78
N TRP A 62 -15.11 -9.58 -8.92
CA TRP A 62 -14.35 -10.28 -9.95
C TRP A 62 -14.55 -11.80 -9.85
N TRP A 63 -14.44 -12.36 -8.64
CA TRP A 63 -14.55 -13.80 -8.40
C TRP A 63 -15.94 -14.35 -8.74
N ILE A 64 -17.00 -13.64 -8.34
CA ILE A 64 -18.39 -14.00 -8.68
C ILE A 64 -18.59 -13.93 -10.19
N SER A 65 -18.14 -12.84 -10.83
CA SER A 65 -18.24 -12.67 -12.28
C SER A 65 -17.54 -13.80 -13.03
N GLU A 66 -16.29 -14.09 -12.67
CA GLU A 66 -15.49 -15.14 -13.30
C GLU A 66 -16.12 -16.52 -13.11
N THR A 67 -16.62 -16.82 -11.91
CA THR A 67 -17.29 -18.10 -11.63
C THR A 67 -18.56 -18.26 -12.46
N VAL A 68 -19.40 -17.23 -12.52
CA VAL A 68 -20.63 -17.26 -13.32
C VAL A 68 -20.32 -17.39 -14.81
N MET A 69 -19.37 -16.60 -15.33
CA MET A 69 -18.98 -16.65 -16.74
C MET A 69 -18.39 -18.03 -17.10
N LEU A 70 -17.54 -18.60 -16.23
CA LEU A 70 -16.98 -19.93 -16.40
C LEU A 70 -18.07 -20.99 -16.46
N GLN A 71 -19.09 -20.94 -15.58
CA GLN A 71 -20.22 -21.88 -15.60
C GLN A 71 -21.01 -21.81 -16.92
N LEU A 72 -21.25 -20.60 -17.44
CA LEU A 72 -21.99 -20.40 -18.69
C LEU A 72 -21.25 -20.99 -19.90
N LYS A 73 -19.93 -20.81 -19.98
CA LYS A 73 -19.12 -21.33 -21.10
C LYS A 73 -18.63 -22.76 -20.90
N TYR A 74 -18.75 -23.32 -19.69
CA TYR A 74 -18.23 -24.64 -19.32
C TYR A 74 -18.64 -25.76 -20.31
N PRO A 75 -19.90 -25.87 -20.77
CA PRO A 75 -20.31 -26.94 -21.68
C PRO A 75 -19.70 -26.82 -23.09
N ALA A 76 -19.37 -25.59 -23.51
CA ALA A 76 -18.84 -25.31 -24.85
C ALA A 76 -17.31 -25.45 -24.92
N LEU A 77 -16.63 -25.57 -23.78
CA LEU A 77 -15.18 -25.65 -23.72
C LEU A 77 -14.66 -27.08 -23.96
N PRO A 78 -13.50 -27.23 -24.61
CA PRO A 78 -12.74 -28.48 -24.60
C PRO A 78 -12.33 -28.90 -23.18
N ASP A 79 -12.25 -30.20 -22.91
CA ASP A 79 -12.01 -30.72 -21.55
C ASP A 79 -10.71 -30.21 -20.91
N TYR A 80 -9.63 -30.11 -21.67
CA TYR A 80 -8.36 -29.58 -21.17
C TYR A 80 -8.50 -28.12 -20.71
N TYR A 81 -9.27 -27.29 -21.40
CA TYR A 81 -9.52 -25.91 -20.99
C TYR A 81 -10.36 -25.81 -19.73
N LYS A 82 -11.31 -26.73 -19.50
CA LYS A 82 -12.08 -26.79 -18.25
C LYS A 82 -11.15 -26.94 -17.05
N PHE A 83 -10.24 -27.91 -17.10
CA PHE A 83 -9.26 -28.14 -16.03
C PHE A 83 -8.32 -26.95 -15.83
N ILE A 84 -7.81 -26.39 -16.93
CA ILE A 84 -6.93 -25.22 -16.89
C ILE A 84 -7.63 -24.03 -16.23
N LEU A 85 -8.84 -23.67 -16.68
CA LEU A 85 -9.55 -22.48 -16.17
C LEU A 85 -9.96 -22.63 -14.70
N VAL A 86 -10.41 -23.81 -14.28
CA VAL A 86 -10.69 -24.07 -12.85
C VAL A 86 -9.42 -23.92 -12.01
N THR A 87 -8.29 -24.43 -12.50
CA THR A 87 -7.00 -24.29 -11.83
C THR A 87 -6.56 -22.83 -11.78
N VAL A 88 -6.68 -22.08 -12.88
CA VAL A 88 -6.37 -20.65 -12.94
C VAL A 88 -7.25 -19.88 -11.95
N LEU A 89 -8.56 -20.14 -11.87
CA LEU A 89 -9.45 -19.49 -10.91
C LEU A 89 -9.00 -19.72 -9.46
N ILE A 90 -8.67 -20.95 -9.09
CA ILE A 90 -8.19 -21.28 -7.74
C ILE A 90 -6.85 -20.61 -7.45
N VAL A 91 -5.88 -20.76 -8.35
CA VAL A 91 -4.54 -20.20 -8.20
C VAL A 91 -4.59 -18.67 -8.12
N MET A 92 -5.32 -18.02 -9.02
CA MET A 92 -5.53 -16.57 -8.99
C MET A 92 -6.16 -16.12 -7.67
N THR A 93 -7.11 -16.89 -7.14
CA THR A 93 -7.76 -16.55 -5.86
C THR A 93 -6.79 -16.63 -4.68
N LEU A 94 -6.02 -17.70 -4.58
CA LEU A 94 -5.04 -17.88 -3.52
C LEU A 94 -3.91 -16.85 -3.63
N VAL A 95 -3.37 -16.65 -4.83
CA VAL A 95 -2.30 -15.68 -5.09
C VAL A 95 -2.78 -14.26 -4.81
N GLU A 96 -3.98 -13.88 -5.25
CA GLU A 96 -4.55 -12.55 -4.95
C GLU A 96 -4.66 -12.33 -3.45
N ALA A 97 -5.22 -13.29 -2.70
CA ALA A 97 -5.41 -13.14 -1.26
C ALA A 97 -4.08 -12.94 -0.52
N ILE A 98 -3.07 -13.76 -0.84
CA ILE A 98 -1.72 -13.64 -0.28
C ILE A 98 -1.09 -12.31 -0.71
N ARG A 99 -1.21 -11.95 -1.99
CA ARG A 99 -0.66 -10.72 -2.54
C ARG A 99 -1.25 -9.50 -1.84
N LEU A 100 -2.58 -9.38 -1.75
CA LEU A 100 -3.24 -8.28 -1.06
C LEU A 100 -2.81 -8.17 0.42
N PHE A 101 -2.69 -9.31 1.11
CA PHE A 101 -2.19 -9.34 2.49
C PHE A 101 -0.76 -8.80 2.59
N LEU A 102 0.15 -9.30 1.76
CA LEU A 102 1.55 -8.89 1.75
C LEU A 102 1.71 -7.42 1.36
N GLY A 103 0.94 -6.93 0.38
CA GLY A 103 0.95 -5.53 -0.03
C GLY A 103 0.49 -4.61 1.09
N TYR A 104 -0.62 -4.96 1.75
CA TYR A 104 -1.18 -4.19 2.86
C TYR A 104 -0.21 -4.17 4.07
N ALA A 105 0.25 -5.35 4.49
CA ALA A 105 1.15 -5.48 5.64
C ALA A 105 2.53 -4.87 5.36
N GLY A 106 3.12 -5.15 4.19
CA GLY A 106 4.45 -4.67 3.82
C GLY A 106 4.52 -3.16 3.67
N ASN A 107 3.49 -2.52 3.09
CA ASN A 107 3.44 -1.07 2.94
C ASN A 107 3.24 -0.36 4.29
N LEU A 108 2.28 -0.81 5.13
CA LEU A 108 1.99 -0.17 6.41
C LEU A 108 3.07 -0.40 7.47
N GLN A 109 3.63 -1.61 7.51
CA GLN A 109 4.64 -1.98 8.50
C GLN A 109 6.06 -1.69 8.00
N GLU A 110 6.20 -1.10 6.81
CA GLU A 110 7.47 -0.77 6.18
C GLU A 110 8.42 -1.98 6.17
N LYS A 111 7.89 -3.15 5.76
CA LYS A 111 8.67 -4.39 5.73
C LYS A 111 9.04 -4.79 4.30
N VAL A 112 10.36 -4.78 4.06
CA VAL A 112 10.97 -5.11 2.77
C VAL A 112 10.59 -6.51 2.27
N PRO A 113 10.68 -7.59 3.06
CA PRO A 113 10.43 -8.93 2.53
C PRO A 113 8.97 -9.14 2.12
N GLU A 114 8.01 -8.64 2.89
CA GLU A 114 6.59 -8.70 2.54
C GLU A 114 6.29 -7.91 1.26
N LEU A 115 6.82 -6.70 1.13
CA LEU A 115 6.60 -5.86 -0.05
C LEU A 115 7.30 -6.42 -1.30
N ALA A 116 8.46 -7.06 -1.14
CA ALA A 116 9.13 -7.81 -2.21
C ALA A 116 8.30 -9.03 -2.64
N GLY A 117 7.73 -9.77 -1.69
CA GLY A 117 6.82 -10.89 -1.96
C GLY A 117 5.57 -10.44 -2.72
N PHE A 118 4.94 -9.34 -2.29
CA PHE A 118 3.84 -8.69 -3.01
C PHE A 118 4.21 -8.36 -4.46
N TRP A 119 5.35 -7.71 -4.67
CA TRP A 119 5.80 -7.29 -6.00
C TRP A 119 6.12 -8.50 -6.89
N LEU A 120 6.78 -9.52 -6.34
CA LEU A 120 7.08 -10.76 -7.03
C LEU A 120 5.81 -11.49 -7.46
N LEU A 121 4.83 -11.67 -6.56
CA LEU A 121 3.56 -12.32 -6.88
C LEU A 121 2.78 -11.54 -7.96
N SER A 122 2.85 -10.21 -7.94
CA SER A 122 2.22 -9.35 -8.95
C SER A 122 2.77 -9.63 -10.35
N ILE A 123 4.09 -9.65 -10.51
CA ILE A 123 4.75 -9.77 -11.82
C ILE A 123 4.86 -11.22 -12.28
N LEU A 124 5.19 -12.15 -11.39
CA LEU A 124 5.52 -13.52 -11.75
C LEU A 124 4.28 -14.40 -11.93
N LEU A 125 3.27 -14.23 -11.07
CA LEU A 125 2.09 -15.10 -11.08
C LEU A 125 0.86 -14.36 -11.60
N GLN A 126 0.49 -13.24 -10.97
CA GLN A 126 -0.77 -12.59 -11.29
C GLN A 126 -0.79 -12.02 -12.71
N PHE A 127 0.29 -11.34 -13.12
CA PHE A 127 0.35 -10.69 -14.42
C PHE A 127 0.29 -11.68 -15.61
N PRO A 128 1.07 -12.77 -15.65
CA PRO A 128 0.95 -13.75 -16.73
C PRO A 128 -0.43 -14.42 -16.79
N LEU A 129 -1.02 -14.73 -15.63
CA LEU A 129 -2.34 -15.36 -15.56
C LEU A 129 -3.46 -14.42 -16.05
N ILE A 130 -3.40 -13.13 -15.72
CA ILE A 130 -4.39 -12.17 -16.24
C ILE A 130 -4.21 -11.95 -17.75
N LEU A 131 -2.97 -11.94 -18.27
CA LEU A 131 -2.73 -11.89 -19.71
C LEU A 131 -3.26 -13.12 -20.43
N PHE A 132 -3.08 -14.32 -19.85
CA PHE A 132 -3.65 -15.56 -20.38
C PHE A 132 -5.17 -15.45 -20.53
N GLN A 133 -5.87 -14.96 -19.50
CA GLN A 133 -7.33 -14.77 -19.56
C GLN A 133 -7.76 -13.67 -20.54
N LEU A 134 -6.96 -12.61 -20.71
CA LEU A 134 -7.31 -11.49 -21.59
C LEU A 134 -7.09 -11.76 -23.08
N PHE A 135 -6.08 -12.55 -23.43
CA PHE A 135 -5.61 -12.68 -24.82
C PHE A 135 -5.82 -14.06 -25.43
N ASN A 136 -6.09 -15.10 -24.64
CA ASN A 136 -6.33 -16.43 -25.18
C ASN A 136 -7.77 -16.58 -25.67
N GLU A 137 -8.05 -16.12 -26.90
CA GLU A 137 -9.40 -16.18 -27.50
C GLU A 137 -9.97 -17.62 -27.59
N ALA A 138 -9.13 -18.67 -27.47
CA ALA A 138 -9.59 -20.06 -27.44
C ALA A 138 -10.41 -20.41 -26.18
N ILE A 139 -10.39 -19.59 -25.13
CA ILE A 139 -11.20 -19.78 -23.92
C ILE A 139 -12.62 -19.20 -24.05
N LEU A 140 -13.02 -18.74 -25.25
CA LEU A 140 -14.33 -18.15 -25.54
C LEU A 140 -14.62 -16.97 -24.60
N ILE A 141 -13.77 -15.94 -24.66
CA ILE A 141 -13.81 -14.79 -23.75
C ILE A 141 -15.13 -14.04 -23.89
N GLN A 142 -15.88 -13.93 -22.80
CA GLN A 142 -17.14 -13.19 -22.76
C GLN A 142 -16.89 -11.69 -22.50
N PRO A 143 -17.77 -10.77 -22.95
CA PRO A 143 -17.55 -9.34 -22.76
C PRO A 143 -17.45 -8.90 -21.29
N LEU A 144 -18.25 -9.50 -20.41
CA LEU A 144 -18.19 -9.22 -18.97
C LEU A 144 -16.86 -9.68 -18.36
N GLU A 145 -16.45 -10.92 -18.68
CA GLU A 145 -15.17 -11.51 -18.29
C GLU A 145 -14.00 -10.60 -18.69
N ARG A 146 -13.98 -10.18 -19.96
CA ARG A 146 -12.96 -9.24 -20.46
C ARG A 146 -12.96 -7.93 -19.70
N GLY A 147 -14.14 -7.38 -19.41
CA GLY A 147 -14.29 -6.14 -18.63
C GLY A 147 -13.68 -6.25 -17.23
N VAL A 148 -14.04 -7.30 -16.47
CA VAL A 148 -13.54 -7.48 -15.11
C VAL A 148 -12.04 -7.81 -15.08
N HIS A 149 -11.51 -8.53 -16.07
CA HIS A 149 -10.07 -8.78 -16.20
C HIS A 149 -9.29 -7.52 -16.54
N ILE A 150 -9.82 -6.63 -17.39
CA ILE A 150 -9.17 -5.34 -17.70
C ILE A 150 -9.06 -4.51 -16.42
N VAL A 151 -10.14 -4.42 -15.63
CA VAL A 151 -10.13 -3.66 -14.37
C VAL A 151 -9.11 -4.26 -13.40
N LEU A 152 -9.09 -5.60 -13.24
CA LEU A 152 -8.09 -6.28 -12.41
C LEU A 152 -6.65 -6.03 -12.90
N ALA A 153 -6.42 -6.08 -14.21
CA ALA A 153 -5.12 -5.80 -14.81
C ALA A 153 -4.65 -4.36 -14.52
N ILE A 154 -5.55 -3.37 -14.58
CA ILE A 154 -5.25 -1.99 -14.22
C ILE A 154 -4.84 -1.89 -12.74
N PHE A 155 -5.56 -2.57 -11.84
CA PHE A 155 -5.17 -2.65 -10.43
C PHE A 155 -3.77 -3.23 -10.26
N ILE A 156 -3.49 -4.39 -10.87
CA ILE A 156 -2.20 -5.07 -10.78
C ILE A 156 -1.07 -4.19 -11.32
N LEU A 157 -1.25 -3.54 -12.47
CA LEU A 157 -0.24 -2.67 -13.07
C LEU A 157 0.05 -1.46 -12.18
N THR A 158 -1.01 -0.80 -11.70
CA THR A 158 -0.88 0.36 -10.80
C THR A 158 -0.16 -0.03 -9.51
N GLN A 159 -0.54 -1.16 -8.92
CA GLN A 159 0.06 -1.76 -7.74
C GLN A 159 1.52 -2.16 -7.95
N ALA A 160 1.87 -2.73 -9.10
CA ALA A 160 3.23 -3.11 -9.43
C ALA A 160 4.15 -1.88 -9.57
N LEU A 161 3.65 -0.80 -10.18
CA LEU A 161 4.39 0.46 -10.32
C LEU A 161 4.63 1.11 -8.96
N PHE A 162 3.57 1.36 -8.18
CA PHE A 162 3.73 2.00 -6.87
C PHE A 162 4.38 1.09 -5.83
N GLY A 163 4.18 -0.22 -5.93
CA GLY A 163 4.86 -1.24 -5.13
C GLY A 163 6.36 -1.25 -5.38
N PHE A 164 6.79 -1.14 -6.64
CA PHE A 164 8.21 -1.04 -6.97
C PHE A 164 8.85 0.22 -6.37
N VAL A 165 8.18 1.38 -6.49
CA VAL A 165 8.67 2.64 -5.93
C VAL A 165 8.81 2.52 -4.40
N ALA A 166 7.75 2.06 -3.72
CA ALA A 166 7.76 1.87 -2.28
C ALA A 166 8.85 0.88 -1.83
N LEU A 167 9.05 -0.23 -2.56
CA LEU A 167 10.09 -1.20 -2.28
C LEU A 167 11.49 -0.59 -2.42
N ARG A 168 11.73 0.15 -3.50
CA ARG A 168 13.03 0.80 -3.74
C ARG A 168 13.37 1.80 -2.65
N ASP A 169 12.40 2.61 -2.25
CA ASP A 169 12.60 3.62 -1.22
C ASP A 169 12.86 2.94 0.13
N LEU A 170 12.08 1.90 0.47
CA LEU A 170 12.25 1.17 1.72
C LEU A 170 13.61 0.48 1.82
N VAL A 171 14.08 -0.19 0.75
CA VAL A 171 15.42 -0.83 0.72
C VAL A 171 16.52 0.20 0.98
N ARG A 172 16.46 1.37 0.32
CA ARG A 172 17.45 2.45 0.53
C ARG A 172 17.46 2.97 1.95
N HIS A 173 16.30 3.04 2.59
CA HIS A 173 16.19 3.45 3.99
C HIS A 173 16.76 2.41 4.95
N THR A 174 16.47 1.13 4.70
CA THR A 174 17.04 0.00 5.44
C THR A 174 18.56 -0.03 5.35
N GLU A 175 19.14 0.15 4.16
CA GLU A 175 20.61 0.22 3.95
C GLU A 175 21.26 1.34 4.77
N ARG A 176 20.68 2.55 4.76
CA ARG A 176 21.20 3.68 5.54
C ARG A 176 21.22 3.40 7.04
N GLN A 177 20.17 2.76 7.56
CA GLN A 177 20.13 2.40 8.99
C GLN A 177 21.16 1.33 9.35
N PHE A 178 21.40 0.36 8.46
CA PHE A 178 22.44 -0.65 8.68
C PHE A 178 23.84 -0.04 8.68
N HIS A 179 24.15 0.84 7.72
CA HIS A 179 25.44 1.51 7.68
C HIS A 179 25.72 2.36 8.92
N LEU A 180 24.74 3.13 9.40
CA LEU A 180 24.91 3.92 10.63
C LEU A 180 25.24 3.05 11.85
N ARG A 181 24.60 1.88 11.98
CA ARG A 181 24.86 0.93 13.08
C ARG A 181 26.20 0.22 13.01
N GLN A 182 26.91 0.27 11.87
CA GLN A 182 28.26 -0.31 11.75
C GLN A 182 29.36 0.64 12.27
N PHE A 183 29.05 1.91 12.51
CA PHE A 183 29.99 2.93 13.00
C PHE A 183 29.79 3.29 14.48
N ASP A 184 28.78 2.71 15.15
CA ASP A 184 28.60 2.69 16.60
C ASP A 184 29.21 1.41 17.20
#